data_AF-A0A8T5LKR2-F1
#
_entry.id   AF-A0A8T5LKR2-F1
#
_cell.length_a   1.000
_cell.length_b   1.000
_cell.length_c   1.000
_cell.angle_alpha   90.00
_cell.angle_beta   90.00
_cell.angle_gamma   90.00
#
_symmetry.space_group_name_H-M   'P 1'
#
loop_
_entity.id
_entity.type
_entity.pdbx_description
1 polymer ?
#
loop_
_entity_poly.entity_id
_entity_poly.type
_entity_poly.pdbx_seq_one_letter_code
_entity_poly.pdbx_strand_id
1 'polypeptide(L)'
;MPRFTIHDRISLKVIQDVDKPLNCCPSLHITYSLLLDNIGEKVVYLPEKNEDAWRSVRTATEEMVNSVLYTKQHSLVDVAFGMLTAKMVFEQIFPDLKFNDFMDVYSEMQESNPDVSYDKIKLIYSQANDIQQMLKRSKSQDDLSSIVGIYFKDKKFPLVNPGENNAYFDQEKGLVIPF
;
A
#
# COMPACT_ATOMS: atom_id res chain seq x y z
N MET A 1 9.94 4.04 9.51
CA MET A 1 9.32 5.37 9.73
C MET A 1 9.33 5.70 11.22
N PRO A 2 9.72 6.91 11.65
CA PRO A 2 9.48 7.33 13.03
C PRO A 2 7.96 7.43 13.26
N ARG A 3 7.43 6.65 14.21
CA ARG A 3 6.07 6.88 14.73
C ARG A 3 6.17 8.05 15.71
N PHE A 4 5.34 9.10 15.57
CA PHE A 4 5.08 9.95 16.74
C PHE A 4 4.47 9.06 17.82
N THR A 5 5.20 8.81 18.91
CA THR A 5 4.85 7.88 20.00
C THR A 5 3.79 8.43 20.95
N ILE A 6 3.36 9.68 20.72
CA ILE A 6 2.35 10.35 21.52
C ILE A 6 1.06 10.39 20.68
N HIS A 7 0.09 9.61 21.12
CA HIS A 7 -1.26 9.59 20.58
C HIS A 7 -2.26 9.68 21.73
N ASP A 8 -3.35 10.40 21.50
CA ASP A 8 -4.39 10.59 22.53
C ASP A 8 -5.43 9.46 22.51
N ARG A 9 -5.33 8.54 21.54
CA ARG A 9 -6.28 7.43 21.33
C ARG A 9 -5.72 6.10 21.87
N ILE A 10 -6.45 5.49 22.81
CA ILE A 10 -6.08 4.25 23.50
C ILE A 10 -5.86 3.09 22.52
N SER A 11 -6.72 2.93 21.52
CA SER A 11 -6.62 1.86 20.51
C SER A 11 -5.31 1.93 19.71
N LEU A 12 -4.85 3.13 19.37
CA LEU A 12 -3.58 3.35 18.66
C LEU A 12 -2.38 2.97 19.53
N LYS A 13 -2.42 3.27 20.84
CA LYS A 13 -1.38 2.83 21.78
C LYS A 13 -1.30 1.30 21.86
N VAL A 14 -2.45 0.63 22.00
CA VAL A 14 -2.49 -0.84 22.07
C VAL A 14 -1.93 -1.47 20.80
N ILE A 15 -2.30 -0.97 19.61
CA ILE A 15 -1.76 -1.46 18.34
C ILE A 15 -0.23 -1.26 18.28
N GLN A 16 0.27 -0.12 18.74
CA GLN A 16 1.71 0.13 18.78
C GLN A 16 2.47 -0.82 19.72
N ASP A 17 1.86 -1.22 20.83
CA ASP A 17 2.47 -2.14 21.80
C ASP A 17 2.50 -3.60 21.31
N VAL A 18 1.51 -4.02 20.50
CA VAL A 18 1.39 -5.41 20.04
C VAL A 18 1.97 -5.65 18.63
N ASP A 19 1.97 -4.63 17.78
CA ASP A 19 2.41 -4.72 16.39
C ASP A 19 3.74 -4.00 16.18
N LYS A 20 4.81 -4.80 16.20
CA LYS A 20 6.18 -4.31 15.99
C LYS A 20 6.33 -3.77 14.57
N PRO A 21 6.88 -2.56 14.39
CA PRO A 21 7.06 -2.00 13.07
C PRO A 21 8.04 -2.85 12.26
N LEU A 22 7.55 -3.54 11.24
CA LEU A 22 8.38 -4.12 10.20
C LEU A 22 8.44 -3.11 9.06
N ASN A 23 9.65 -2.68 8.67
CA ASN A 23 9.84 -1.93 7.42
C ASN A 23 9.51 -2.89 6.27
N CYS A 24 8.24 -2.92 5.85
CA CYS A 24 7.78 -3.81 4.79
C CYS A 24 7.08 -2.99 3.70
N CYS A 25 7.85 -2.68 2.67
CA CYS A 25 7.32 -2.33 1.36
C CYS A 25 7.32 -3.63 0.55
N PRO A 26 6.16 -4.16 0.12
CA PRO A 26 4.82 -3.55 0.13
C PRO A 26 4.01 -3.81 1.41
N SER A 27 2.91 -3.05 1.59
CA SER A 27 1.89 -3.37 2.61
C SER A 27 1.04 -4.56 2.19
N LEU A 28 1.18 -5.68 2.91
CA LEU A 28 0.36 -6.88 2.66
C LEU A 28 -1.11 -6.71 3.08
N HIS A 29 -1.40 -5.87 4.08
CA HIS A 29 -2.78 -5.54 4.45
C HIS A 29 -3.53 -4.95 3.25
N ILE A 30 -2.91 -4.01 2.55
CA ILE A 30 -3.48 -3.41 1.35
C ILE A 30 -3.55 -4.43 0.20
N THR A 31 -2.47 -5.19 -0.02
CA THR A 31 -2.41 -6.19 -1.09
C THR A 31 -3.57 -7.19 -0.98
N TYR A 32 -3.77 -7.78 0.19
CA TYR A 32 -4.80 -8.81 0.36
C TYR A 32 -6.21 -8.25 0.34
N SER A 33 -6.45 -7.07 0.93
CA SER A 33 -7.78 -6.45 0.89
C SER A 33 -8.19 -6.10 -0.54
N LEU A 34 -7.29 -5.53 -1.35
CA LEU A 34 -7.60 -5.23 -2.75
C LEU A 34 -7.78 -6.49 -3.61
N LEU A 35 -7.00 -7.54 -3.38
CA LEU A 35 -7.20 -8.83 -4.06
C LEU A 35 -8.56 -9.43 -3.73
N LEU A 36 -8.97 -9.40 -2.46
CA LEU A 36 -10.27 -9.90 -2.03
C LEU A 36 -11.41 -9.14 -2.72
N ASP A 37 -11.36 -7.80 -2.71
CA ASP A 37 -12.37 -6.96 -3.37
C ASP A 37 -12.46 -7.25 -4.87
N ASN A 38 -11.31 -7.27 -5.56
CA ASN A 38 -11.27 -7.48 -7.01
C ASN A 38 -11.71 -8.90 -7.42
N ILE A 39 -11.31 -9.93 -6.68
CA ILE A 39 -11.75 -11.31 -6.92
C ILE A 39 -13.25 -11.42 -6.66
N GLY A 40 -13.73 -10.81 -5.56
CA GLY A 40 -15.14 -10.80 -5.23
C GLY A 40 -16.00 -10.12 -6.28
N GLU A 41 -15.58 -8.94 -6.74
CA GLU A 41 -16.30 -8.14 -7.73
C GLU A 41 -16.26 -8.77 -9.13
N LYS A 42 -15.11 -9.27 -9.57
CA LYS A 42 -14.88 -9.62 -10.99
C LYS A 42 -14.93 -11.12 -11.30
N VAL A 43 -14.66 -11.97 -10.31
CA VAL A 43 -14.51 -13.42 -10.53
C VAL A 43 -15.65 -14.19 -9.89
N VAL A 44 -16.00 -13.85 -8.65
CA VAL A 44 -17.04 -14.56 -7.92
C VAL A 44 -18.41 -14.00 -8.31
N TYR A 45 -19.09 -14.68 -9.23
CA TYR A 45 -20.48 -14.36 -9.56
C TYR A 45 -21.38 -14.71 -8.36
N LEU A 46 -21.64 -13.73 -7.49
CA LEU A 46 -22.55 -13.92 -6.35
C LEU A 46 -24.00 -13.60 -6.76
N PRO A 47 -24.99 -14.35 -6.22
CA PRO A 47 -26.40 -14.01 -6.39
C PRO A 47 -26.72 -12.62 -5.85
N GLU A 48 -27.70 -11.90 -6.43
CA GLU A 48 -28.12 -10.53 -6.05
C GLU A 48 -28.28 -10.29 -4.53
N LYS A 49 -28.66 -11.31 -3.76
CA LYS A 49 -28.77 -11.23 -2.28
C LYS A 49 -27.44 -11.02 -1.54
N ASN A 50 -26.30 -11.11 -2.22
CA ASN A 50 -24.96 -10.88 -1.67
C ASN A 50 -24.35 -9.53 -2.08
N GLU A 51 -25.08 -8.66 -2.79
CA GLU A 51 -24.59 -7.33 -3.15
C GLU A 51 -24.24 -6.48 -1.93
N ASP A 52 -25.03 -6.56 -0.86
CA ASP A 52 -24.74 -5.85 0.39
C ASP A 52 -23.48 -6.38 1.09
N ALA A 53 -23.21 -7.69 0.97
CA ALA A 53 -21.98 -8.28 1.48
C ALA A 53 -20.77 -7.76 0.71
N TRP A 54 -20.87 -7.66 -0.63
CA TRP A 54 -19.78 -7.09 -1.42
C TRP A 54 -19.57 -5.60 -1.19
N ARG A 55 -20.64 -4.83 -1.05
CA ARG A 55 -20.54 -3.41 -0.64
C ARG A 55 -19.81 -3.28 0.70
N SER A 56 -20.09 -4.17 1.65
CA SER A 56 -19.42 -4.17 2.95
C SER A 56 -17.92 -4.50 2.84
N VAL A 57 -17.54 -5.44 1.97
CA VAL A 57 -16.13 -5.76 1.69
C VAL A 57 -15.41 -4.58 1.02
N ARG A 58 -16.07 -3.92 0.07
CA ARG A 58 -15.56 -2.72 -0.61
C ARG A 58 -15.27 -1.62 0.40
N THR A 59 -16.26 -1.26 1.22
CA THR A 59 -16.11 -0.26 2.29
C THR A 59 -15.01 -0.66 3.27
N ALA A 60 -14.94 -1.92 3.70
CA ALA A 60 -13.88 -2.39 4.59
C ALA A 60 -12.47 -2.29 3.95
N THR A 61 -12.36 -2.50 2.64
CA THR A 61 -11.10 -2.35 1.90
C THR A 61 -10.68 -0.88 1.81
N GLU A 62 -11.63 0.03 1.56
CA GLU A 62 -11.40 1.48 1.58
C GLU A 62 -10.98 1.97 2.99
N GLU A 63 -11.65 1.51 4.04
CA GLU A 63 -11.31 1.80 5.43
C GLU A 63 -9.95 1.23 5.87
N MET A 64 -9.49 0.14 5.25
CA MET A 64 -8.17 -0.43 5.53
C MET A 64 -7.05 0.54 5.18
N VAL A 65 -7.17 1.28 4.07
CA VAL A 65 -6.19 2.31 3.68
C VAL A 65 -6.06 3.36 4.78
N ASN A 66 -7.18 3.86 5.28
CA ASN A 66 -7.21 4.80 6.40
C ASN A 66 -6.58 4.19 7.66
N SER A 67 -6.98 2.96 7.99
CA SER A 67 -6.59 2.29 9.22
C SER A 67 -5.07 2.15 9.31
N VAL A 68 -4.42 1.62 8.26
CA VAL A 68 -2.96 1.39 8.28
C VAL A 68 -2.13 2.67 8.31
N LEU A 69 -2.69 3.77 7.80
CA LEU A 69 -2.04 5.08 7.79
C LEU A 69 -2.23 5.82 9.12
N TYR A 70 -3.44 5.82 9.69
CA TYR A 70 -3.71 6.43 11.00
C TYR A 70 -2.99 5.72 12.15
N THR A 71 -2.88 4.39 12.08
CA THR A 71 -2.10 3.60 13.04
C THR A 71 -0.60 3.72 12.83
N LYS A 72 -0.17 4.36 11.73
CA LYS A 72 1.24 4.44 11.30
C LYS A 72 1.88 3.06 11.21
N GLN A 73 1.11 2.06 10.79
CA GLN A 73 1.61 0.74 10.45
C GLN A 73 2.37 0.79 9.13
N HIS A 74 1.90 1.61 8.19
CA HIS A 74 2.48 1.74 6.87
C HIS A 74 2.72 3.19 6.46
N SER A 75 3.73 3.39 5.63
CA SER A 75 3.93 4.63 4.88
C SER A 75 3.00 4.70 3.67
N LEU A 76 2.82 5.90 3.11
CA LEU A 76 2.12 6.08 1.82
C LEU A 76 2.77 5.26 0.69
N VAL A 77 4.09 5.06 0.77
CA VAL A 77 4.86 4.26 -0.19
C VAL A 77 4.51 2.79 -0.05
N ASP A 78 4.45 2.25 1.17
CA ASP A 78 4.10 0.84 1.40
C ASP A 78 2.67 0.55 0.92
N VAL A 79 1.73 1.47 1.15
CA VAL A 79 0.35 1.39 0.65
C VAL A 79 0.36 1.34 -0.88
N ALA A 80 1.00 2.31 -1.55
CA ALA A 80 1.05 2.37 -3.00
C ALA A 80 1.68 1.11 -3.62
N PHE A 81 2.77 0.59 -3.06
CA PHE A 81 3.37 -0.67 -3.52
C PHE A 81 2.52 -1.89 -3.19
N GLY A 82 1.74 -1.87 -2.10
CA GLY A 82 0.71 -2.88 -1.82
C GLY A 82 -0.35 -2.95 -2.92
N MET A 83 -0.86 -1.78 -3.34
CA MET A 83 -1.80 -1.69 -4.46
C MET A 83 -1.20 -2.23 -5.77
N LEU A 84 0.05 -1.85 -6.08
CA LEU A 84 0.73 -2.34 -7.28
C LEU A 84 0.94 -3.86 -7.23
N THR A 85 1.29 -4.39 -6.06
CA THR A 85 1.45 -5.84 -5.86
C THR A 85 0.14 -6.57 -6.11
N ALA A 86 -0.98 -6.07 -5.59
CA ALA A 86 -2.31 -6.63 -5.83
C ALA A 86 -2.64 -6.62 -7.33
N LYS A 87 -2.43 -5.49 -8.01
CA LYS A 87 -2.63 -5.37 -9.47
C LYS A 87 -1.80 -6.39 -10.25
N MET A 88 -0.51 -6.49 -9.94
CA MET A 88 0.42 -7.41 -10.60
C MET A 88 -0.05 -8.86 -10.48
N VAL A 89 -0.39 -9.29 -9.25
CA VAL A 89 -0.86 -10.65 -8.99
C VAL A 89 -2.20 -10.90 -9.66
N PHE A 90 -3.14 -9.96 -9.57
CA PHE A 90 -4.47 -10.10 -10.16
C PHE A 90 -4.40 -10.22 -11.69
N GLU A 91 -3.70 -9.30 -12.37
CA GLU A 91 -3.59 -9.29 -13.84
C GLU A 91 -2.76 -10.47 -14.36
N GLN A 92 -1.85 -11.03 -13.56
CA GLN A 92 -1.14 -12.26 -13.91
C GLN A 92 -2.08 -13.48 -13.93
N ILE A 93 -3.02 -13.56 -12.97
CA ILE A 93 -3.95 -14.69 -12.83
C ILE A 93 -5.18 -14.52 -13.74
N PHE A 94 -5.66 -13.28 -13.89
CA PHE A 94 -6.88 -12.92 -14.63
C PHE A 94 -6.57 -11.85 -15.70
N PRO A 95 -5.84 -12.21 -16.78
CA PRO A 95 -5.32 -11.24 -17.75
C PRO A 95 -6.40 -10.49 -18.53
N ASP A 96 -7.60 -11.07 -18.66
CA ASP A 96 -8.73 -10.48 -19.38
C ASP A 96 -9.61 -9.58 -18.49
N LEU A 97 -9.32 -9.51 -17.18
CA LEU A 97 -10.09 -8.72 -16.22
C LEU A 97 -9.33 -7.46 -15.83
N LYS A 98 -10.05 -6.32 -15.79
CA LYS A 98 -9.49 -5.04 -15.36
C LYS A 98 -9.47 -4.96 -13.82
N PHE A 99 -8.29 -4.72 -13.27
CA PHE A 99 -8.10 -4.43 -11.85
C PHE A 99 -8.69 -3.05 -11.47
N ASN A 100 -9.34 -3.00 -10.31
CA ASN A 100 -9.89 -1.83 -9.66
C ASN A 100 -8.95 -1.40 -8.51
N ASP A 101 -8.28 -0.27 -8.69
CA ASP A 101 -7.29 0.28 -7.75
C ASP A 101 -7.84 1.45 -6.93
N PHE A 102 -9.16 1.68 -6.96
CA PHE A 102 -9.90 2.66 -6.15
C PHE A 102 -9.50 4.12 -6.41
N MET A 103 -8.70 4.39 -7.44
CA MET A 103 -8.22 5.75 -7.74
C MET A 103 -9.32 6.73 -8.14
N ASP A 104 -10.48 6.21 -8.51
CA ASP A 104 -11.70 6.94 -8.83
C ASP A 104 -12.42 7.47 -7.58
N VAL A 105 -12.37 6.74 -6.46
CA VAL A 105 -13.04 7.12 -5.20
C VAL A 105 -12.15 7.91 -4.23
N TYR A 106 -10.87 8.13 -4.58
CA TYR A 106 -9.91 8.84 -3.71
C TYR A 106 -10.35 10.25 -3.31
N SER A 107 -11.08 10.97 -4.17
CA SER A 107 -11.60 12.29 -3.82
C SER A 107 -12.59 12.21 -2.65
N GLU A 108 -13.50 11.24 -2.67
CA GLU A 108 -14.50 11.02 -1.61
C GLU A 108 -13.83 10.54 -0.32
N MET A 109 -12.82 9.66 -0.45
CA MET A 109 -12.02 9.20 0.69
C MET A 109 -11.24 10.35 1.33
N GLN A 110 -10.72 11.29 0.52
CA GLN A 110 -9.98 12.48 0.96
C GLN A 110 -10.89 13.48 1.71
N GLU A 111 -12.13 13.68 1.25
CA GLU A 111 -13.12 14.51 1.95
C GLU A 111 -13.46 13.94 3.32
N SER A 112 -13.61 12.61 3.41
CA SER A 112 -13.94 11.91 4.66
C SER A 112 -12.74 11.81 5.62
N ASN A 113 -11.51 11.83 5.09
CA ASN A 113 -10.27 11.64 5.84
C ASN A 113 -9.22 12.67 5.41
N PRO A 114 -9.39 13.95 5.80
CA PRO A 114 -8.56 15.06 5.31
C PRO A 114 -7.07 14.95 5.68
N ASP A 115 -6.74 14.21 6.73
CA ASP A 115 -5.35 14.04 7.19
C ASP A 115 -4.55 13.03 6.34
N VAL A 116 -5.23 12.18 5.57
CA VAL A 116 -4.59 11.20 4.69
C VAL A 116 -4.33 11.85 3.33
N SER A 117 -3.10 11.79 2.81
CA SER A 117 -2.76 12.36 1.51
C SER A 117 -3.01 11.39 0.35
N TYR A 118 -4.27 11.20 -0.05
CA TYR A 118 -4.64 10.27 -1.15
C TYR A 118 -3.98 10.62 -2.48
N ASP A 119 -3.87 11.91 -2.80
CA ASP A 119 -3.17 12.38 -4.00
C ASP A 119 -1.70 11.96 -4.06
N LYS A 120 -1.03 11.91 -2.90
CA LYS A 120 0.35 11.43 -2.82
C LYS A 120 0.42 9.92 -3.05
N ILE A 121 -0.51 9.14 -2.48
CA ILE A 121 -0.60 7.69 -2.73
C ILE A 121 -0.79 7.47 -4.23
N LYS A 122 -1.71 8.23 -4.84
CA LYS A 122 -2.00 8.17 -6.28
C LYS A 122 -0.75 8.45 -7.12
N LEU A 123 -0.04 9.53 -6.81
CA LEU A 123 1.21 9.89 -7.48
C LEU A 123 2.26 8.78 -7.38
N ILE A 124 2.49 8.24 -6.18
CA ILE A 124 3.48 7.17 -5.95
C ILE A 124 3.11 5.92 -6.74
N TYR A 125 1.84 5.50 -6.68
CA TYR A 125 1.35 4.33 -7.40
C TYR A 125 1.49 4.50 -8.91
N SER A 126 1.11 5.66 -9.47
CA SER A 126 1.28 5.93 -10.91
C SER A 126 2.75 5.85 -11.32
N GLN A 127 3.67 6.44 -10.52
CA GLN A 127 5.11 6.34 -10.78
C GLN A 127 5.62 4.89 -10.74
N ALA A 128 5.17 4.10 -9.77
CA ALA A 128 5.55 2.69 -9.66
C ALA A 128 5.00 1.85 -10.84
N ASN A 129 3.76 2.13 -11.26
CA ASN A 129 3.16 1.52 -12.45
C ASN A 129 3.91 1.92 -13.74
N ASP A 130 4.34 3.17 -13.89
CA ASP A 130 5.14 3.61 -15.04
C ASP A 130 6.48 2.86 -15.11
N ILE A 131 7.15 2.65 -13.96
CA ILE A 131 8.37 1.83 -13.87
C ILE A 131 8.08 0.39 -14.31
N GLN A 132 6.98 -0.22 -13.83
CA GLN A 132 6.58 -1.55 -14.26
C GLN A 132 6.39 -1.63 -15.79
N GLN A 133 5.66 -0.67 -16.37
CA GLN A 133 5.41 -0.63 -17.81
C GLN A 133 6.70 -0.45 -18.61
N MET A 134 7.64 0.35 -18.11
CA MET A 134 8.96 0.51 -18.70
C MET A 134 9.72 -0.83 -18.72
N LEU A 135 9.78 -1.56 -17.58
CA LEU A 135 10.46 -2.85 -17.48
C LEU A 135 9.85 -3.92 -18.40
N LYS A 136 8.51 -3.96 -18.49
CA LYS A 136 7.78 -4.83 -19.43
C LYS A 136 8.18 -4.55 -20.88
N ARG A 137 8.25 -3.27 -21.27
CA ARG A 137 8.64 -2.86 -22.64
C ARG A 137 10.09 -3.19 -22.97
N SER A 138 11.00 -3.07 -22.00
CA SER A 138 12.41 -3.40 -22.18
C SER A 138 12.71 -4.90 -22.07
N LYS A 139 11.69 -5.76 -21.88
CA LYS A 139 11.84 -7.21 -21.60
C LYS A 139 12.82 -7.48 -20.46
N SER A 140 12.89 -6.55 -19.52
CA SER A 140 13.66 -6.69 -18.28
C SER A 140 12.80 -7.39 -17.24
N GLN A 141 13.42 -7.83 -16.15
CA GLN A 141 12.70 -8.43 -15.03
C GLN A 141 11.78 -7.37 -14.39
N ASP A 142 10.46 -7.56 -14.50
CA ASP A 142 9.42 -6.64 -14.01
C ASP A 142 8.86 -7.09 -12.65
N ASP A 143 9.70 -7.71 -11.83
CA ASP A 143 9.32 -8.11 -10.48
C ASP A 143 9.26 -6.91 -9.53
N LEU A 144 8.51 -7.06 -8.44
CA LEU A 144 8.27 -6.01 -7.46
C LEU A 144 9.56 -5.44 -6.86
N SER A 145 10.56 -6.29 -6.59
CA SER A 145 11.83 -5.87 -5.97
C SER A 145 12.59 -4.93 -6.91
N SER A 146 12.59 -5.24 -8.21
CA SER A 146 13.19 -4.40 -9.24
C SER A 146 12.49 -3.03 -9.34
N ILE A 147 11.16 -3.00 -9.29
CA ILE A 147 10.37 -1.76 -9.35
C ILE A 147 10.63 -0.90 -8.10
N VAL A 148 10.54 -1.50 -6.90
CA VAL A 148 10.83 -0.83 -5.63
C VAL A 148 12.26 -0.28 -5.62
N GLY A 149 13.24 -1.08 -6.06
CA GLY A 149 14.64 -0.68 -6.13
C GLY A 149 14.89 0.53 -7.03
N ILE A 150 14.28 0.56 -8.23
CA ILE A 150 14.36 1.71 -9.14
C ILE A 150 13.72 2.94 -8.52
N TYR A 151 12.52 2.79 -7.95
CA TYR A 151 11.80 3.90 -7.31
C TYR A 151 12.58 4.50 -6.13
N PHE A 152 13.09 3.65 -5.24
CA PHE A 152 13.87 4.11 -4.07
C PHE A 152 15.17 4.78 -4.48
N LYS A 153 15.84 4.27 -5.52
CA LYS A 153 17.05 4.90 -6.08
C LYS A 153 16.74 6.28 -6.67
N ASP A 154 15.67 6.42 -7.45
CA ASP A 154 15.23 7.70 -8.03
C ASP A 154 14.92 8.74 -6.93
N LYS A 155 14.19 8.30 -5.90
CA LYS A 155 13.82 9.15 -4.76
C LYS A 155 14.92 9.33 -3.71
N LYS A 156 16.11 8.76 -3.94
CA LYS A 156 17.28 8.85 -3.05
C LYS A 156 16.99 8.35 -1.62
N PHE A 157 16.18 7.30 -1.49
CA PHE A 157 16.07 6.56 -0.24
C PHE A 157 17.43 5.94 0.11
N PRO A 158 17.74 5.79 1.40
CA PRO A 158 18.99 5.17 1.83
C PRO A 158 18.97 3.69 1.43
N LEU A 159 20.16 3.17 1.18
CA LEU A 159 20.35 1.72 1.13
C LEU A 159 20.62 1.27 2.56
N VAL A 160 19.67 0.54 3.15
CA VAL A 160 19.83 -0.08 4.47
C VAL A 160 20.44 -1.46 4.27
N ASN A 161 21.49 -1.79 5.02
CA ASN A 161 22.09 -3.11 4.89
C ASN A 161 21.13 -4.18 5.43
N PRO A 162 21.02 -5.38 4.81
CA PRO A 162 20.16 -6.46 5.30
C PRO A 162 20.46 -6.97 6.72
N GLY A 163 21.54 -6.51 7.35
CA GLY A 163 21.88 -6.78 8.75
C GLY A 163 21.33 -5.76 9.75
N GLU A 164 20.79 -4.64 9.29
CA GLU A 164 20.31 -3.51 10.11
C GLU A 164 18.79 -3.60 10.36
N ASN A 165 18.33 -4.79 10.76
CA ASN A 165 16.89 -5.14 10.87
C ASN A 165 16.13 -4.35 11.95
N ASN A 166 16.85 -3.64 12.83
CA ASN A 166 16.31 -2.79 13.87
C ASN A 166 16.73 -1.33 13.65
N ALA A 167 16.43 -0.77 12.49
CA ALA A 167 16.67 0.65 12.23
C ALA A 167 15.54 1.29 11.42
N TYR A 168 15.43 2.61 11.49
CA TYR A 168 14.55 3.41 10.65
C TYR A 168 15.33 4.50 9.93
N PHE A 169 14.90 4.86 8.71
CA PHE A 169 15.43 6.05 8.04
C PHE A 169 14.72 7.32 8.49
N ASP A 170 15.48 8.28 8.99
CA ASP A 170 15.05 9.65 9.23
C ASP A 170 15.31 10.48 7.96
N GLN A 171 14.23 10.82 7.26
CA GLN A 171 14.29 11.54 5.99
C GLN A 171 14.71 13.01 6.15
N GLU A 172 14.42 13.64 7.29
CA GLU A 172 14.85 15.03 7.56
C GLU A 172 16.35 15.09 7.81
N LYS A 173 16.88 14.10 8.53
CA LYS A 173 18.32 14.02 8.85
C LYS A 173 19.13 13.32 7.78
N GLY A 174 18.49 12.54 6.91
CA GLY A 174 19.18 11.71 5.92
C GLY A 174 19.99 10.58 6.55
N LEU A 175 19.56 10.03 7.69
CA LEU A 175 20.32 9.03 8.46
C LEU A 175 19.49 7.80 8.79
N VAL A 176 20.15 6.63 8.87
CA VAL A 176 19.58 5.40 9.42
C VAL A 176 19.81 5.40 10.93
N ILE A 177 18.73 5.36 11.72
CA ILE A 177 18.74 5.41 13.17
C ILE A 177 18.36 4.03 13.70
N PRO A 178 19.25 3.35 14.45
CA PRO A 178 18.89 2.10 15.12
C PRO A 178 17.81 2.33 16.18
N PHE A 179 16.92 1.36 16.35
CA PHE A 179 15.94 1.32 17.45
C PHE A 179 16.61 1.07 18.80
#